data_AF-A0A2D4M326-F1
#
_entry.id   AF-A0A2D4M326-F1
#
_cell.length_a   1.000
_cell.length_b   1.000
_cell.length_c   1.000
_cell.angle_alpha   90.00
_cell.angle_beta   90.00
_cell.angle_gamma   90.00
#
_symmetry.space_group_name_H-M   'P 1'
#
loop_
_entity.id
_entity.type
_entity.pdbx_description
1 polymer ?
#
loop_
_entity_poly.entity_id
_entity_poly.type
_entity_poly.pdbx_seq_one_letter_code
_entity_poly.pdbx_strand_id
1 'polypeptide(L)'
;KMEMIKHKMGLLEKEELALKIKNAKQNYFEDANKPGRWLSYKLRKERQSKKINCLLNQQGQNCYENGEKKKIVQEYYQGLYFQEKVQEEKIREFLQKTQLPQITEDTKMMLDANITMMEL
;
A
#
# COMPACT_ATOMS: atom_id res chain seq x y z
N LYS A 1 28.52 10.03 72.95
CA LYS A 1 29.34 10.02 71.70
C LYS A 1 28.75 9.10 70.62
N MET A 2 28.37 7.85 70.91
CA MET A 2 27.81 6.91 69.92
C MET A 2 26.47 7.34 69.30
N GLU A 3 25.55 7.93 70.06
CA GLU A 3 24.25 8.38 69.53
C GLU A 3 24.38 9.50 68.49
N MET A 4 25.29 10.45 68.74
CA MET A 4 25.61 11.51 67.78
C MET A 4 26.19 10.97 66.47
N ILE A 5 26.97 9.88 66.55
CA ILE A 5 27.54 9.21 65.38
C ILE A 5 26.43 8.50 64.59
N LYS A 6 25.52 7.78 65.26
CA LYS A 6 24.36 7.14 64.63
C LYS A 6 23.45 8.16 63.92
N HIS A 7 23.20 9.30 64.58
CA HIS A 7 22.41 10.38 63.99
C HIS A 7 23.06 10.97 62.72
N LYS A 8 24.37 11.20 62.75
CA LYS A 8 25.12 11.65 61.57
C LYS A 8 25.08 10.62 60.43
N MET A 9 25.20 9.33 60.74
CA MET A 9 25.10 8.27 59.74
C MET A 9 23.74 8.27 59.05
N GLY A 10 22.65 8.35 59.83
CA GLY A 10 21.29 8.38 59.28
C GLY A 10 20.98 9.65 58.46
N LEU A 11 21.65 10.76 58.73
CA LEU A 11 21.55 11.97 57.90
C LEU A 11 22.25 11.76 56.54
N LEU A 12 23.45 11.19 56.54
CA LEU A 12 24.20 10.90 55.32
C LEU A 12 23.45 9.89 54.41
N GLU A 13 22.86 8.85 55.00
CA GLU A 13 22.05 7.87 54.26
C GLU A 13 20.82 8.53 53.59
N LYS A 14 20.17 9.45 54.30
CA LYS A 14 19.02 10.20 53.75
C LYS A 14 19.43 11.13 52.62
N GLU A 15 20.57 11.80 52.75
CA GLU A 15 21.13 12.65 51.69
C GLU A 15 21.49 11.83 50.45
N GLU A 16 22.12 10.67 50.63
CA GLU A 16 22.47 9.76 49.54
C GLU A 16 21.22 9.23 48.83
N LEU A 17 20.20 8.85 49.59
CA LEU A 17 18.91 8.41 49.04
C LEU A 17 18.24 9.53 48.24
N ALA A 18 18.22 10.76 48.77
CA ALA A 18 17.65 11.91 48.09
C ALA A 18 18.39 12.21 46.77
N LEU A 19 19.71 12.08 46.74
CA LEU A 19 20.53 12.28 45.54
C LEU A 19 20.25 11.20 44.48
N LYS A 20 20.12 9.93 44.89
CA LYS A 20 19.72 8.83 43.99
C LYS A 20 18.32 9.05 43.41
N ILE A 21 17.35 9.48 44.21
CA ILE A 21 16.01 9.82 43.74
C ILE A 21 16.05 10.98 42.75
N LYS A 22 16.85 12.02 43.04
CA LYS A 22 17.01 13.18 42.15
C LYS A 22 17.60 12.77 40.80
N ASN A 23 18.66 11.96 40.80
CA ASN A 23 19.30 11.45 39.59
C ASN A 23 18.37 10.51 38.81
N ALA A 24 17.60 9.65 39.48
CA ALA A 24 16.62 8.78 38.83
C ALA A 24 15.43 9.54 38.22
N LYS A 25 15.05 10.68 38.82
CA LYS A 25 14.04 11.60 38.27
C LYS A 25 14.61 12.54 37.20
N GLN A 26 15.92 12.55 37.03
CA GLN A 26 16.57 13.41 36.05
C GLN A 26 16.38 12.80 34.66
N ASN A 27 15.42 13.34 33.91
CA ASN A 27 15.23 12.98 32.51
C ASN A 27 16.36 13.58 31.68
N TYR A 28 17.44 12.84 31.45
CA TYR A 28 18.49 13.28 30.57
C TYR A 28 17.94 13.40 29.14
N PHE A 29 18.41 14.40 28.40
CA PHE A 29 18.07 14.57 27.00
C PHE A 29 18.45 13.31 26.20
N GLU A 30 19.52 12.62 26.55
CA GLU A 30 19.99 11.39 25.91
C GLU A 30 19.06 10.19 26.15
N ASP A 31 18.43 10.12 27.32
CA ASP A 31 17.47 9.06 27.70
C ASP A 31 16.07 9.28 27.09
N ALA A 32 15.81 10.45 26.51
CA ALA A 32 14.56 10.69 25.80
C ALA A 32 14.53 9.83 24.52
N ASN A 33 13.42 9.11 24.30
CA ASN A 33 13.18 8.31 23.09
C ASN A 33 12.96 9.19 21.84
N LYS A 34 13.98 9.94 21.44
CA LYS A 34 14.03 10.74 20.22
C LYS A 34 13.94 9.89 18.96
N PRO A 35 14.71 8.79 18.79
CA PRO A 35 14.61 7.99 17.57
C PRO A 35 13.20 7.42 17.39
N GLY A 36 12.56 6.93 18.46
CA GLY A 36 11.17 6.45 18.43
C GLY A 36 10.16 7.56 18.16
N ARG A 37 10.33 8.75 18.73
CA ARG A 37 9.48 9.91 18.43
C ARG A 37 9.62 10.36 16.98
N TRP A 38 10.84 10.36 16.45
CA TRP A 38 11.13 10.70 15.06
C TRP A 38 10.56 9.67 14.09
N LEU A 39 10.75 8.37 14.39
CA LEU A 39 10.14 7.28 13.63
C LEU A 39 8.61 7.40 13.61
N SER A 40 8.01 7.65 14.77
CA SER A 40 6.55 7.84 14.88
C SER A 40 6.06 9.03 14.04
N TYR A 41 6.80 10.14 14.07
CA TYR A 41 6.51 11.31 13.23
C TYR A 41 6.61 10.98 11.73
N LYS A 42 7.69 10.30 11.33
CA LYS A 42 7.92 9.88 9.93
C LYS A 42 6.81 8.96 9.45
N LEU A 43 6.46 7.93 10.22
CA LEU A 43 5.37 7.00 9.93
C LEU A 43 4.02 7.72 9.81
N ARG A 44 3.74 8.70 10.68
CA ARG A 44 2.52 9.51 10.60
C ARG A 44 2.46 10.32 9.29
N LYS A 45 3.57 10.93 8.90
CA LYS A 45 3.68 11.68 7.63
C LYS A 45 3.51 10.77 6.41
N GLU A 46 4.14 9.59 6.42
CA GLU A 46 3.98 8.59 5.34
C GLU A 46 2.55 8.07 5.22
N ARG A 47 1.85 7.83 6.34
CA ARG A 47 0.43 7.43 6.31
C ARG A 47 -0.46 8.53 5.75
N GLN A 48 -0.17 9.79 6.06
CA GLN A 48 -0.93 10.93 5.53
C GLN A 48 -0.72 11.12 4.03
N SER A 49 0.50 10.94 3.52
CA SER A 49 0.77 11.08 2.09
C SER A 49 0.19 9.95 1.24
N LYS A 50 0.09 8.73 1.78
CA LYS A 50 -0.53 7.58 1.09
C LYS A 50 -2.06 7.65 1.00
N LYS A 51 -2.70 8.58 1.71
CA LYS A 51 -4.16 8.69 1.73
C LYS A 51 -4.66 9.40 0.46
N ILE A 52 -5.57 8.75 -0.25
CA ILE A 52 -6.24 9.33 -1.42
C ILE A 52 -7.28 10.37 -0.96
N ASN A 53 -6.89 11.65 -0.99
CA ASN A 53 -7.71 12.76 -0.48
C ASN A 53 -8.82 13.18 -1.44
N CYS A 54 -8.59 13.13 -2.75
CA CYS A 54 -9.59 13.39 -3.78
C CYS A 54 -9.34 12.49 -5.00
N LEU A 55 -10.37 12.32 -5.83
CA LEU A 55 -10.26 11.75 -7.17
C LEU A 55 -10.87 12.72 -8.17
N LEU A 56 -10.37 12.69 -9.40
CA LEU A 56 -10.92 13.47 -10.51
C LEU A 56 -12.07 12.69 -11.14
N ASN A 57 -13.21 13.36 -11.32
CA ASN A 57 -14.32 12.81 -12.07
C ASN A 57 -14.05 12.91 -13.60
N GLN A 58 -14.88 12.26 -14.43
CA GLN A 58 -14.82 12.30 -15.89
C GLN A 58 -14.89 13.75 -16.45
N GLN A 59 -15.50 14.66 -15.69
CA GLN A 59 -15.63 16.09 -16.01
C GLN A 59 -14.45 16.94 -15.51
N GLY A 60 -13.40 16.33 -14.96
CA GLY A 60 -12.21 17.03 -14.45
C GLY A 60 -12.40 17.73 -13.09
N GLN A 61 -13.50 17.46 -12.39
CA GLN A 61 -13.80 18.05 -11.07
C GLN A 61 -13.23 17.18 -9.93
N ASN A 62 -12.75 17.84 -8.87
CA ASN A 62 -12.19 17.18 -7.69
C ASN A 62 -13.30 16.70 -6.73
N CYS A 63 -13.45 15.39 -6.59
CA CYS A 63 -14.38 14.75 -5.66
C CYS A 63 -13.68 14.33 -4.37
N TYR A 64 -14.16 14.84 -3.23
CA TYR A 64 -13.62 14.54 -1.89
C TYR A 64 -14.43 13.47 -1.17
N GLU A 65 -15.72 13.33 -1.50
CA GLU A 65 -16.64 12.41 -0.85
C GLU A 65 -16.30 10.95 -1.18
N ASN A 66 -16.39 10.07 -0.17
CA ASN A 66 -16.03 8.67 -0.34
C ASN A 66 -17.01 7.91 -1.26
N GLY A 67 -18.29 8.30 -1.28
CA GLY A 67 -19.29 7.73 -2.18
C GLY A 67 -18.96 8.00 -3.65
N GLU A 68 -18.65 9.26 -3.98
CA GLU A 68 -18.25 9.67 -5.33
C GLU A 68 -16.95 9.00 -5.77
N LYS A 69 -15.94 8.93 -4.90
CA LYS A 69 -14.68 8.23 -5.20
C LYS A 69 -14.91 6.78 -5.62
N LYS A 70 -15.78 6.06 -4.91
CA LYS A 70 -16.10 4.66 -5.25
C LYS A 70 -16.75 4.56 -6.64
N LYS A 71 -17.67 5.47 -6.97
CA LYS A 71 -18.30 5.51 -8.30
C LYS A 71 -17.28 5.77 -9.40
N ILE A 72 -16.42 6.77 -9.23
CA ILE A 72 -15.36 7.12 -10.19
C ILE A 72 -14.45 5.91 -10.45
N VAL A 73 -14.00 5.23 -9.38
CA VAL A 73 -13.15 4.05 -9.49
C VAL A 73 -13.88 2.91 -10.20
N GLN A 74 -15.15 2.68 -9.86
CA GLN A 74 -15.97 1.64 -10.45
C GLN A 74 -16.17 1.88 -11.96
N GLU A 75 -16.56 3.08 -12.36
CA GLU A 75 -16.75 3.45 -13.77
C GLU A 75 -15.46 3.31 -14.57
N TYR A 76 -14.34 3.77 -14.01
CA TYR A 76 -13.03 3.65 -14.65
C TYR A 76 -12.66 2.20 -14.94
N TYR A 77 -12.75 1.32 -13.93
CA TYR A 77 -12.42 -0.09 -14.13
C TYR A 77 -13.46 -0.84 -14.95
N GLN A 78 -14.73 -0.45 -14.88
CA GLN A 78 -15.77 -1.01 -15.72
C GLN A 78 -15.47 -0.74 -17.20
N GLY A 79 -15.05 0.47 -17.57
CA GLY A 79 -14.62 0.79 -18.92
C GLY A 79 -13.31 0.08 -19.32
N LEU A 80 -12.33 0.02 -18.41
CA LEU A 80 -11.04 -0.64 -18.67
C LEU A 80 -11.19 -2.13 -19.00
N TYR A 81 -12.08 -2.81 -18.29
CA TYR A 81 -12.36 -4.23 -18.47
C TYR A 81 -13.61 -4.51 -19.31
N PHE A 82 -14.19 -3.48 -19.93
CA PHE A 82 -15.28 -3.68 -20.86
C PHE A 82 -14.74 -4.35 -22.12
N GLN A 83 -14.96 -5.65 -22.25
CA GLN A 83 -14.78 -6.34 -23.52
C GLN A 83 -15.95 -5.99 -24.41
N GLU A 84 -15.69 -5.21 -25.46
CA GLU A 84 -16.67 -4.98 -26.50
C GLU A 84 -17.04 -6.33 -27.11
N LYS A 85 -18.32 -6.71 -26.99
CA LYS A 85 -18.86 -7.86 -27.71
C LYS A 85 -18.92 -7.48 -29.18
N VAL A 86 -17.82 -7.66 -29.89
CA VAL A 86 -17.77 -7.47 -31.32
C VAL A 86 -18.75 -8.48 -31.94
N GLN A 87 -19.72 -7.95 -32.68
CA GLN A 87 -20.66 -8.74 -33.48
C GLN A 87 -19.87 -9.62 -34.45
N GLU A 88 -20.15 -10.93 -34.48
CA GLU A 88 -19.47 -11.87 -35.38
C GLU A 88 -19.57 -11.43 -36.84
N GLU A 89 -20.65 -10.74 -37.20
CA GLU A 89 -20.88 -10.20 -38.54
C GLU A 89 -19.79 -9.19 -38.93
N LYS A 90 -19.40 -8.30 -38.01
CA LYS A 90 -18.31 -7.32 -38.26
C LYS A 90 -16.96 -8.01 -38.40
N ILE A 91 -16.73 -9.08 -37.64
CA ILE A 91 -15.51 -9.89 -37.75
C ILE A 91 -15.46 -10.55 -39.14
N ARG A 92 -16.57 -11.16 -39.57
CA ARG A 92 -16.68 -11.79 -40.90
C ARG A 92 -16.51 -10.77 -42.03
N GLU A 93 -17.15 -9.61 -41.94
CA GLU A 93 -16.97 -8.53 -42.93
C GLU A 93 -15.52 -8.03 -43.00
N PHE A 94 -14.86 -7.89 -41.84
CA PHE A 94 -13.46 -7.49 -41.79
C PHE A 94 -12.55 -8.55 -42.43
N LEU A 95 -12.75 -9.83 -42.11
CA LEU A 95 -12.01 -10.96 -42.68
C LEU A 95 -12.27 -11.16 -44.18
N GLN A 96 -13.42 -10.74 -44.70
CA GLN A 96 -13.71 -10.74 -46.13
C GLN A 96 -13.04 -9.56 -46.85
N LYS A 97 -12.99 -8.39 -46.21
CA LYS A 97 -12.33 -7.19 -46.76
C LYS A 97 -10.81 -7.31 -46.77
N THR A 98 -10.24 -7.89 -45.72
CA THR A 98 -8.83 -8.25 -45.72
C THR A 98 -8.68 -9.51 -46.56
N GLN A 99 -8.13 -9.39 -47.77
CA GLN A 99 -7.84 -10.54 -48.64
C GLN A 99 -6.71 -11.39 -48.03
N LEU A 100 -6.99 -12.05 -46.91
CA LEU A 100 -6.07 -12.95 -46.25
C LEU A 100 -5.99 -14.22 -47.09
N PRO A 101 -4.79 -14.80 -47.27
CA PRO A 101 -4.64 -16.09 -47.92
C PRO A 101 -5.46 -17.12 -47.12
N GLN A 102 -6.46 -17.70 -47.78
CA GLN A 102 -7.26 -18.76 -47.18
C GLN A 102 -6.46 -20.06 -47.20
N ILE A 103 -6.45 -20.73 -46.06
CA ILE A 103 -5.87 -22.05 -45.87
C ILE A 103 -6.71 -23.05 -46.68
N THR A 104 -6.08 -23.98 -47.39
CA THR A 104 -6.77 -25.02 -48.16
C THR A 104 -7.57 -25.94 -47.24
N GLU A 105 -8.68 -26.50 -47.72
CA GLU A 105 -9.54 -27.40 -46.94
C GLU A 105 -8.74 -28.56 -46.32
N ASP A 106 -7.77 -29.11 -47.06
CA ASP A 106 -6.90 -30.20 -46.59
C ASP A 106 -6.04 -29.82 -45.38
N THR A 107 -5.47 -28.60 -45.40
CA THR A 107 -4.63 -28.12 -44.31
C THR A 107 -5.46 -27.73 -43.10
N LYS A 108 -6.70 -27.27 -43.31
CA LYS A 108 -7.68 -27.06 -42.24
C LYS A 108 -8.07 -28.38 -41.56
N MET A 109 -8.37 -29.41 -42.34
CA MET A 109 -8.67 -30.74 -41.81
C MET A 109 -7.49 -31.34 -41.05
N MET A 110 -6.26 -31.10 -41.49
CA MET A 110 -5.05 -31.49 -40.76
C MET A 110 -4.94 -30.76 -39.42
N LEU A 111 -5.18 -29.44 -39.38
CA LEU A 111 -5.08 -28.63 -38.17
C LEU A 111 -6.17 -28.93 -37.13
N ASP A 112 -7.36 -29.33 -37.58
CA ASP A 112 -8.46 -29.75 -36.70
C ASP A 112 -8.31 -31.21 -36.19
N ALA A 113 -7.33 -31.96 -36.71
CA ALA A 113 -7.07 -33.32 -36.25
C ALA A 113 -6.35 -33.35 -34.89
N ASN A 114 -6.48 -34.48 -34.18
CA ASN A 114 -5.78 -34.66 -32.92
C ASN A 114 -4.27 -34.72 -33.13
N ILE A 115 -3.52 -34.00 -32.29
CA ILE A 115 -2.06 -33.98 -32.32
C ILE A 115 -1.52 -35.39 -32.09
N THR A 116 -0.66 -35.84 -32.98
CA THR A 116 -0.08 -37.19 -32.99
C THR A 116 1.28 -37.18 -32.28
N MET A 117 1.71 -38.32 -31.72
CA MET A 117 3.02 -38.42 -31.02
C MET A 117 4.25 -38.14 -31.91
N MET A 118 4.10 -38.07 -33.24
CA MET A 118 5.17 -37.62 -34.15
C MET A 118 5.31 -36.10 -34.23
N GLU A 119 4.30 -35.36 -33.79
CA GLU A 119 4.22 -33.89 -33.85
C GLU A 119 4.62 -33.23 -32.52
N LEU A 120 4.82 -34.03 -31.45
CA LEU A 120 5.38 -33.62 -30.16
C LEU A 120 6.91 -33.72 -30.16
#